data_AF-A0A376FL47-F1
#
_entry.id   AF-A0A376FL47-F1
#
_cell.length_a   1.000
_cell.length_b   1.000
_cell.length_c   1.000
_cell.angle_alpha   90.00
_cell.angle_beta   90.00
_cell.angle_gamma   90.00
#
_symmetry.space_group_name_H-M   'P 1'
#
loop_
_entity.id
_entity.type
_entity.pdbx_description
1 polymer ?
#
loop_
_entity_poly.entity_id
_entity_poly.type
_entity_poly.pdbx_seq_one_letter_code
_entity_poly.pdbx_strand_id
1 'polypeptide(L)' 'MVNYFLQGDPYQGMVHFTRFFLNSILGMGGFIDVAGMANQKLQREQPHRFGSTMGHYGVGYGPYVHLPFYGSFHPP' A
#
# COMPACT_ATOMS: atom_id res chain seq x y z
N MET A 1 1.02 4.85 -1.94
CA MET A 1 1.38 6.21 -2.40
C MET A 1 2.88 6.39 -2.51
N VAL A 2 3.63 6.65 -1.42
CA VAL A 2 5.08 6.94 -1.50
C VAL A 2 5.87 5.84 -2.21
N ASN A 3 5.62 4.58 -1.89
CA ASN A 3 6.30 3.45 -2.54
C ASN A 3 6.00 3.33 -4.04
N TYR A 4 4.80 3.70 -4.50
CA TYR A 4 4.49 3.70 -5.93
C TYR A 4 5.28 4.79 -6.67
N PHE A 5 5.44 5.97 -6.05
CA PHE A 5 6.34 6.98 -6.60
C PHE A 5 7.79 6.49 -6.63
N LEU A 6 8.24 5.79 -5.59
CA LEU A 6 9.57 5.19 -5.57
C LEU A 6 9.73 4.09 -6.63
N GLN A 7 8.67 3.40 -7.03
CA GLN A 7 8.67 2.40 -8.10
C GLN A 7 8.51 3.01 -9.51
N GLY A 8 8.39 4.33 -9.62
CA GLY A 8 8.18 5.01 -10.90
C GLY A 8 6.75 4.95 -11.44
N ASP A 9 5.77 4.57 -10.62
CA ASP A 9 4.34 4.56 -10.98
C ASP A 9 3.59 5.75 -10.33
N PRO A 10 3.56 6.92 -11.00
CA PRO A 10 2.87 8.09 -10.48
C PRO A 10 1.35 7.94 -10.52
N TYR A 11 0.80 7.11 -11.43
CA TYR A 11 -0.63 6.91 -11.57
C TYR A 11 -1.20 6.23 -10.32
N GLN A 12 -0.61 5.10 -9.93
CA GLN A 12 -1.01 4.41 -8.70
C GLN A 12 -0.69 5.23 -7.45
N GLY A 13 0.40 6.01 -7.47
CA GLY A 13 0.68 7.01 -6.44
C GLY A 13 -0.52 7.94 -6.20
N MET A 14 -1.07 8.52 -7.26
CA MET A 14 -2.21 9.42 -7.21
C MET A 14 -3.52 8.74 -6.83
N VAL A 15 -3.79 7.53 -7.32
CA VAL A 15 -4.96 6.73 -6.90
C VAL A 15 -4.97 6.59 -5.37
N HIS A 16 -3.85 6.18 -4.78
CA HIS A 16 -3.76 6.06 -3.31
C HIS A 16 -3.83 7.40 -2.57
N PHE A 17 -3.33 8.48 -3.15
CA PHE A 17 -3.49 9.83 -2.60
C PHE A 17 -4.96 10.23 -2.54
N THR A 18 -5.68 10.09 -3.65
CA THR A 18 -7.11 10.42 -3.75
C THR A 18 -7.93 9.58 -2.76
N ARG A 19 -7.60 8.30 -2.60
CA ARG A 19 -8.25 7.44 -1.60
C ARG A 19 -8.06 7.96 -0.18
N PHE A 20 -6.82 8.31 0.18
CA PHE A 20 -6.53 8.89 1.49
C PHE A 20 -7.27 10.22 1.68
N PHE A 21 -7.20 11.11 0.68
CA PHE A 21 -7.87 12.41 0.72
C PHE A 21 -9.38 12.28 0.90
N LEU A 22 -10.06 11.46 0.09
CA LEU A 22 -11.50 11.27 0.17
C LEU A 22 -11.92 10.60 1.47
N ASN A 23 -11.22 9.53 1.88
CA ASN A 23 -11.59 8.81 3.10
C ASN A 23 -11.30 9.65 4.35
N SER A 24 -10.26 10.49 4.35
CA SER A 24 -9.97 11.37 5.48
C SER A 24 -10.93 12.56 5.56
N ILE A 25 -11.25 13.22 4.43
CA ILE A 25 -12.09 14.42 4.42
C ILE A 25 -13.58 14.09 4.47
N LEU A 26 -14.03 13.16 3.62
CA LEU A 26 -15.45 12.81 3.47
C LEU A 26 -15.81 11.53 4.23
N GLY A 27 -14.84 10.65 4.48
CA GLY A 27 -15.05 9.39 5.19
C GLY A 27 -14.88 9.48 6.70
N MET A 28 -15.11 10.65 7.30
CA MET A 28 -14.94 10.92 8.74
C MET A 28 -13.54 10.58 9.26
N GLY A 29 -12.46 10.90 8.54
CA GLY A 29 -11.10 10.54 8.97
C GLY A 29 -10.69 9.11 8.61
N GLY A 30 -11.46 8.41 7.78
CA GLY A 30 -11.13 7.08 7.25
C GLY A 30 -11.96 5.93 7.79
N PHE A 31 -12.99 6.21 8.60
CA PHE A 31 -13.95 5.20 9.05
C PHE A 31 -14.84 4.69 7.92
N ILE A 32 -15.11 5.54 6.91
CA ILE A 32 -15.92 5.19 5.75
C ILE A 32 -15.06 5.23 4.48
N ASP A 33 -15.05 4.15 3.70
CA ASP A 33 -14.36 4.07 2.40
C ASP A 33 -15.18 4.72 1.28
N VAL A 34 -15.28 6.06 1.34
CA VAL A 34 -15.99 6.88 0.34
C VAL A 34 -15.33 6.77 -1.04
N ALA A 35 -14.00 6.66 -1.08
CA ALA A 35 -13.26 6.53 -2.32
C ALA A 35 -13.63 5.26 -3.10
N GLY A 36 -13.71 4.11 -2.41
CA GLY A 36 -14.11 2.85 -3.02
C GLY A 36 -15.55 2.82 -3.53
N MET A 37 -16.45 3.59 -2.90
CA MET A 37 -17.84 3.78 -3.36
C MET A 37 -17.94 4.74 -4.55
N ALA A 38 -17.06 5.74 -4.64
CA ALA A 38 -17.08 6.74 -5.70
C ALA A 38 -16.56 6.21 -7.04
N ASN A 39 -15.57 5.31 -7.04
CA ASN A 39 -15.02 4.75 -8.27
C ASN A 39 -14.43 3.35 -8.03
N GLN A 40 -14.73 2.41 -8.92
CA GLN A 40 -14.17 1.05 -8.89
C GLN A 40 -12.64 1.04 -8.96
N LYS A 41 -12.01 2.03 -9.62
CA LYS A 41 -10.55 2.19 -9.67
C LYS A 41 -9.92 2.68 -8.36
N LEU A 42 -10.73 3.12 -7.40
CA LEU A 42 -10.30 3.59 -6.07
C LEU A 42 -10.60 2.56 -4.97
N GLN A 43 -10.88 1.31 -5.35
CA GLN A 43 -11.15 0.23 -4.41
C GLN A 43 -9.92 -0.12 -3.57
N ARG A 44 -10.18 -0.80 -2.45
CA ARG A 44 -9.13 -1.18 -1.51
C ARG A 44 -8.25 -2.32 -2.00
N GLU A 45 -7.04 -1.94 -2.40
CA GLU A 45 -5.96 -2.86 -2.73
C GLU A 45 -5.01 -3.16 -1.56
N GLN A 46 -4.22 -4.22 -1.72
CA GLN A 46 -3.17 -4.60 -0.78
C GLN A 46 -2.09 -3.52 -0.68
N PRO A 47 -1.57 -3.24 0.53
CA PRO A 47 -0.64 -2.16 0.74
C PRO A 47 0.73 -2.46 0.13
N HIS A 48 1.13 -1.67 -0.86
CA HIS A 48 2.50 -1.66 -1.38
C HIS A 48 3.41 -0.89 -0.42
N ARG A 49 4.20 -1.65 0.35
CA ARG A 49 5.15 -1.16 1.36
C ARG A 49 6.58 -1.21 0.82
N PHE A 50 7.54 -0.74 1.61
CA PHE A 50 8.94 -0.66 1.21
C PHE A 50 9.51 -2.01 0.71
N GLY A 51 9.10 -3.14 1.30
CA GLY A 51 9.44 -4.48 0.81
C GLY A 51 9.05 -4.74 -0.65
N SER A 52 7.88 -4.23 -1.10
CA SER A 52 7.49 -4.32 -2.51
C SER A 52 8.35 -3.45 -3.42
N THR A 53 8.80 -2.28 -2.95
CA THR A 53 9.73 -1.41 -3.68
C THR A 53 11.10 -2.08 -3.84
N MET A 54 11.62 -2.67 -2.77
CA MET A 54 12.88 -3.41 -2.81
C MET A 54 12.79 -4.62 -3.75
N GLY A 55 11.70 -5.39 -3.68
CA GLY A 55 11.44 -6.47 -4.64
C GLY A 55 11.33 -5.97 -6.09
N HIS A 56 10.70 -4.80 -6.32
CA HIS A 56 10.63 -4.18 -7.65
C HIS A 56 12.01 -3.84 -8.22
N TYR A 57 12.97 -3.49 -7.35
CA TYR A 57 14.37 -3.22 -7.72
C TYR A 57 15.28 -4.46 -7.66
N GLY A 58 14.72 -5.66 -7.50
CA GLY A 58 15.47 -6.91 -7.54
C GLY A 58 16.20 -7.26 -6.24
N VAL A 59 15.91 -6.59 -5.13
CA VAL A 59 16.36 -7.03 -3.80
C VAL A 59 15.55 -8.27 -3.42
N GLY A 60 16.24 -9.42 -3.36
CA GLY A 60 15.64 -10.69 -2.99
C GLY A 60 15.29 -10.74 -1.50
N TYR A 61 14.30 -11.57 -1.15
CA TYR A 61 13.97 -11.81 0.24
C TYR A 61 15.13 -12.53 0.94
N GLY A 62 15.47 -12.09 2.15
CA GLY A 62 16.38 -12.82 3.03
C GLY A 62 15.76 -14.13 3.53
N PRO A 63 16.44 -14.84 4.45
CA PRO A 63 15.97 -16.13 4.93
C PRO A 63 14.57 -16.02 5.53
N TYR A 64 13.70 -16.99 5.22
CA TYR A 64 12.40 -17.09 5.84
C TYR A 64 12.55 -17.44 7.33
N VAL A 65 11.96 -16.61 8.20
CA VAL A 65 11.98 -16.82 9.65
C VAL A 65 10.54 -16.92 10.15
N HIS A 66 10.27 -17.87 11.04
CA HIS A 66 9.01 -17.94 11.76
C HIS A 66 9.23 -17.60 13.23
N LEU A 67 8.79 -16.42 13.64
CA LEU A 67 9.02 -15.89 14.98
C LEU A 67 7.86 -16.25 15.93
N PRO A 68 8.14 -16.65 17.19
CA PRO A 68 7.10 -16.84 18.20
C PRO A 68 6.26 -15.55 18.35
N PHE A 69 4.94 -15.69 18.41
CA PHE A 69 3.93 -14.60 18.48
C PHE A 69 3.82 -13.67 17.26
N TYR A 70 4.85 -13.51 16.44
CA TYR A 70 4.85 -12.62 15.26
C TYR A 70 4.51 -13.34 13.95
N GLY A 71 4.84 -14.64 13.84
CA GLY A 71 4.55 -15.47 12.66
C GLY A 71 5.61 -15.33 11.56
N SER A 72 5.16 -15.39 10.30
CA SER A 72 6.01 -15.33 9.11
C SER A 72 6.71 -13.98 8.95
N PHE A 73 8.04 -13.99 8.97
CA PHE A 73 8.89 -12.82 8.77
C PHE A 73 9.88 -13.09 7.64
N HIS A 74 9.95 -12.15 6.70
CA HIS A 74 10.97 -12.11 5.65
C HIS A 74 11.73 -10.79 5.80
N PRO A 75 13.00 -10.83 6.20
CA PRO A 75 13.83 -9.64 6.16
C PRO A 75 14.03 -9.22 4.69
N PRO A 76 14.05 -7.91 4.43
CA PRO A 76 14.43 -7.38 3.14
C PRO A 76 15.92 -7.55 2.85
#